data_AF-A0A429B4T2-F1
#
_entry.id   AF-A0A429B4T2-F1
#
_cell.length_a   1.000
_cell.length_b   1.000
_cell.length_c   1.000
_cell.angle_alpha   90.00
_cell.angle_beta   90.00
_cell.angle_gamma   90.00
#
_symmetry.space_group_name_H-M   'P 1'
#
loop_
_entity.id
_entity.type
_entity.pdbx_description
1 polymer ?
#
loop_
_entity_poly.entity_id
_entity_poly.type
_entity_poly.pdbx_seq_one_letter_code
_entity_poly.pdbx_strand_id
1 'polypeptide(L)'
;MTSGFTVDPWDPGYAAAIAVEALSELGATSAELVLDIERPAADWKPVTPGPDAAAPDTLLVADGVRRIDARVWVHDPDLPMPVPGIAASYAAGIVRCGRDGAELAAIEVNRSLISASPYAPEVKTAHAAYLPNKAADSSFEELSLALQRQVTQLEVDLAVRHRSLGDDLLLVDGPLRGRTHLPRTVGYIKTHHAAYLPPPQSAVVAALTPGQRTPVFLMGTSWRRHAWYLRLPVQSTAPWAGIARCEASADLDPAQVVHLADAVTLALPALAGVDYKDPRAPQNLVPIGGLEKLLRHHLGDPRLLYRSLRTAAQLG
;
A
#
# COMPACT_ATOMS: atom_id res chain seq x y z
N MET A 1 -36.57 14.96 10.63
CA MET A 1 -35.31 14.53 9.98
C MET A 1 -35.63 14.21 8.53
N THR A 2 -35.11 14.98 7.58
CA THR A 2 -35.24 14.66 6.16
C THR A 2 -34.21 13.58 5.82
N SER A 3 -34.69 12.44 5.33
CA SER A 3 -33.83 11.42 4.74
C SER A 3 -33.21 11.96 3.46
N GLY A 4 -31.92 11.73 3.26
CA GLY A 4 -31.16 12.13 2.08
C GLY A 4 -30.09 11.11 1.75
N PHE A 5 -29.54 11.17 0.53
CA PHE A 5 -28.45 10.31 0.08
C PHE A 5 -27.35 11.16 -0.54
N THR A 6 -26.11 10.67 -0.49
CA THR A 6 -24.96 11.24 -1.22
C THR A 6 -24.33 10.11 -2.03
N VAL A 7 -23.77 10.46 -3.19
CA VAL A 7 -23.12 9.49 -4.06
C VAL A 7 -21.62 9.55 -3.79
N ASP A 8 -21.03 8.39 -3.54
CA ASP A 8 -19.58 8.26 -3.44
C ASP A 8 -18.96 8.57 -4.80
N PRO A 9 -17.98 9.50 -4.90
CA PRO A 9 -17.30 9.77 -6.17
C PRO A 9 -16.45 8.61 -6.68
N TRP A 10 -16.22 7.57 -5.88
CA TRP A 10 -15.38 6.43 -6.24
C TRP A 10 -16.05 5.48 -7.23
N ASP A 11 -15.30 5.00 -8.23
CA ASP A 11 -15.80 4.05 -9.22
C ASP A 11 -16.13 2.68 -8.57
N PRO A 12 -17.40 2.23 -8.64
CA PRO A 12 -17.81 0.94 -8.07
C PRO A 12 -17.04 -0.27 -8.61
N GLY A 13 -16.49 -0.19 -9.83
CA GLY A 13 -15.71 -1.26 -10.46
C GLY A 13 -14.41 -1.60 -9.72
N TYR A 14 -13.81 -0.62 -9.04
CA TYR A 14 -12.63 -0.87 -8.19
C TYR A 14 -13.02 -1.47 -6.83
N ALA A 15 -14.23 -1.21 -6.32
CA ALA A 15 -14.67 -1.75 -5.03
C ALA A 15 -14.75 -3.29 -5.03
N ALA A 16 -15.04 -3.90 -6.18
CA ALA A 16 -15.13 -5.35 -6.34
C ALA A 16 -13.76 -6.06 -6.29
N ALA A 17 -12.69 -5.45 -6.84
CA ALA A 17 -11.33 -5.99 -6.75
C ALA A 17 -10.80 -5.96 -5.31
N ILE A 18 -11.30 -5.02 -4.50
CA ILE A 18 -10.83 -4.76 -3.13
C ILE A 18 -11.61 -5.57 -2.09
N ALA A 19 -12.83 -6.02 -2.39
CA ALA A 19 -13.57 -6.97 -1.54
C ALA A 19 -12.76 -8.26 -1.25
N VAL A 20 -11.86 -8.65 -2.16
CA VAL A 20 -10.98 -9.81 -2.01
C VAL A 20 -9.83 -9.56 -1.02
N GLU A 21 -9.24 -8.36 -0.99
CA GLU A 21 -8.24 -7.98 0.02
C GLU A 21 -8.88 -7.74 1.41
N ALA A 22 -10.11 -7.19 1.44
CA ALA A 22 -10.88 -6.93 2.65
C ALA A 22 -11.28 -8.20 3.42
N LEU A 23 -11.52 -9.32 2.72
CA LEU A 23 -11.82 -10.63 3.34
C LEU A 23 -10.69 -11.13 4.26
N SER A 24 -9.46 -10.66 4.07
CA SER A 24 -8.31 -11.01 4.93
C SER A 24 -8.27 -10.20 6.24
N GLU A 25 -8.94 -9.03 6.29
CA GLU A 25 -9.03 -8.21 7.52
C GLU A 25 -10.32 -8.42 8.32
N LEU A 26 -11.38 -8.93 7.69
CA LEU A 26 -12.70 -9.16 8.30
C LEU A 26 -12.76 -10.30 9.32
N GLY A 27 -11.65 -10.99 9.59
CA GLY A 27 -11.58 -12.14 10.50
C GLY A 27 -11.44 -11.82 11.99
N ALA A 28 -11.37 -10.55 12.42
CA ALA A 28 -11.03 -10.22 13.82
C ALA A 28 -12.08 -9.33 14.50
N THR A 29 -13.01 -9.97 15.22
CA THR A 29 -14.10 -9.36 15.98
C THR A 29 -13.68 -8.69 17.30
N SER A 30 -12.40 -8.39 17.50
CA SER A 30 -11.94 -7.58 18.64
C SER A 30 -10.64 -6.85 18.27
N ALA A 31 -10.74 -5.76 17.51
CA ALA A 31 -9.63 -4.83 17.41
C ALA A 31 -9.51 -4.07 18.74
N GLU A 32 -8.35 -4.16 19.39
CA GLU A 32 -7.97 -3.22 20.43
C GLU A 32 -8.01 -1.81 19.82
N LEU A 33 -8.70 -0.90 20.49
CA LEU A 33 -8.84 0.48 20.07
C LEU A 33 -8.62 1.39 21.28
N VAL A 34 -7.53 2.17 21.26
CA VAL A 34 -7.22 3.16 22.29
C VAL A 34 -7.32 4.54 21.66
N LEU A 35 -8.35 5.29 22.07
CA LEU A 35 -8.73 6.57 21.44
C LEU A 35 -8.15 7.79 22.14
N ASP A 36 -7.58 7.60 23.33
CA ASP A 36 -7.09 8.68 24.21
C ASP A 36 -5.60 9.01 24.00
N ILE A 37 -5.00 8.64 22.87
CA ILE A 37 -3.55 8.80 22.63
C ILE A 37 -3.13 10.27 22.55
N GLU A 38 -3.75 11.05 21.65
CA GLU A 38 -3.44 12.47 21.50
C GLU A 38 -4.34 13.34 22.38
N ARG A 39 -5.63 12.97 22.48
CA ARG A 39 -6.66 13.72 23.21
C ARG A 39 -7.73 12.79 23.76
N PRO A 40 -8.41 13.16 24.88
CA PRO A 40 -9.50 12.37 25.43
C PRO A 40 -10.58 12.06 24.39
N ALA A 41 -11.06 10.83 24.35
CA ALA A 41 -12.02 10.30 23.39
C ALA A 41 -13.32 11.12 23.36
N ALA A 42 -13.72 11.66 24.51
CA ALA A 42 -14.90 12.51 24.66
C ALA A 42 -14.73 13.93 24.08
N ASP A 43 -13.50 14.38 23.84
CA ASP A 43 -13.15 15.71 23.30
C ASP A 43 -12.54 15.61 21.89
N TRP A 44 -12.76 14.51 21.18
CA TRP A 44 -12.32 14.40 19.79
C TRP A 44 -12.95 15.51 18.93
N LYS A 45 -12.10 16.21 18.18
CA LYS A 45 -12.48 17.20 17.16
C LYS A 45 -11.40 17.23 16.07
N PRO A 46 -11.71 17.74 14.87
CA PRO A 46 -10.71 17.91 13.82
C PRO A 46 -9.47 18.66 14.33
N VAL A 47 -8.30 18.16 13.97
CA VAL A 47 -7.00 18.75 14.28
C VAL A 47 -6.45 19.40 13.01
N THR A 48 -6.13 20.67 13.13
CA THR A 48 -5.35 21.41 12.12
C THR A 48 -3.92 21.49 12.66
N PRO A 49 -2.90 21.07 11.88
CA PRO A 49 -1.51 21.21 12.30
C PRO A 49 -1.20 22.65 12.76
N GLY A 50 -0.47 22.78 13.86
CA GLY A 50 -0.13 24.07 14.45
C GLY A 50 0.83 24.91 13.58
N PRO A 51 1.04 26.20 13.92
CA PRO A 51 1.92 27.09 13.15
C PRO A 51 3.40 26.64 13.15
N ASP A 52 3.82 25.91 14.18
CA ASP A 52 5.19 25.37 14.31
C ASP A 52 5.37 24.02 13.61
N ALA A 53 4.29 23.43 13.06
CA ALA A 53 4.37 22.20 12.30
C ALA A 53 4.90 22.46 10.88
N ALA A 54 5.78 21.57 10.40
CA ALA A 54 6.36 21.65 9.07
C ALA A 54 6.11 20.34 8.31
N ALA A 55 5.85 20.46 7.01
CA ALA A 55 5.95 19.32 6.09
C ALA A 55 7.42 18.85 6.01
N PRO A 56 7.68 17.56 5.74
CA PRO A 56 9.03 17.09 5.46
C PRO A 56 9.59 17.80 4.22
N ASP A 57 10.87 18.15 4.25
CA ASP A 57 11.56 18.71 3.08
C ASP A 57 11.60 17.72 1.91
N THR A 58 11.62 16.42 2.23
CA THR A 58 11.57 15.34 1.26
C THR A 58 10.58 14.26 1.68
N LEU A 59 9.60 13.98 0.82
CA LEU A 59 8.69 12.84 0.94
C LEU A 59 9.07 11.78 -0.09
N LEU A 60 9.51 10.62 0.37
CA LEU A 60 9.70 9.44 -0.47
C LEU A 60 8.38 8.69 -0.56
N VAL A 61 7.93 8.39 -1.77
CA VAL A 61 6.73 7.60 -2.03
C VAL A 61 7.17 6.27 -2.63
N ALA A 62 6.90 5.17 -1.92
CA ALA A 62 7.19 3.82 -2.36
C ALA A 62 5.90 3.08 -2.73
N ASP A 63 5.96 2.34 -3.83
CA ASP A 63 4.88 1.49 -4.32
C ASP A 63 5.48 0.27 -5.03
N GLY A 64 4.70 -0.81 -5.10
CA GLY A 64 5.07 -2.07 -5.68
C GLY A 64 3.91 -2.71 -6.45
N VAL A 65 4.23 -3.25 -7.62
CA VAL A 65 3.27 -3.93 -8.48
C VAL A 65 3.74 -5.34 -8.78
N ARG A 66 2.78 -6.22 -9.06
CA ARG A 66 3.03 -7.61 -9.42
C ARG A 66 2.07 -8.08 -10.49
N ARG A 67 2.50 -9.08 -11.24
CA ARG A 67 1.68 -9.79 -12.23
C ARG A 67 2.14 -11.24 -12.31
N ILE A 68 1.17 -12.16 -12.25
CA ILE A 68 1.40 -13.56 -12.60
C ILE A 68 1.41 -13.65 -14.13
N ASP A 69 2.56 -14.01 -14.70
CA ASP A 69 2.74 -14.15 -16.15
C ASP A 69 2.27 -15.53 -16.64
N ALA A 70 2.44 -16.57 -15.82
CA ALA A 70 1.95 -17.92 -16.11
C ALA A 70 1.71 -18.74 -14.83
N ARG A 71 0.78 -19.70 -14.90
CA ARG A 71 0.76 -20.86 -13.99
C ARG A 71 1.64 -21.95 -14.58
N VAL A 72 2.42 -22.60 -13.75
CA VAL A 72 3.39 -23.63 -14.16
C VAL A 72 3.22 -24.90 -13.34
N TRP A 73 3.79 -25.98 -13.84
CA TRP A 73 3.90 -27.26 -13.17
C TRP A 73 5.38 -27.60 -13.06
N VAL A 74 5.88 -27.72 -11.83
CA VAL A 74 7.26 -28.08 -11.54
C VAL A 74 7.33 -29.60 -11.41
N HIS A 75 8.11 -30.22 -12.27
CA HIS A 75 8.32 -31.67 -12.25
C HIS A 75 9.30 -32.00 -11.13
N ASP A 76 8.84 -32.81 -10.19
CA ASP A 76 9.63 -33.30 -9.07
C ASP A 76 9.91 -34.79 -9.34
N PRO A 77 11.18 -35.21 -9.47
CA PRO A 77 11.52 -36.61 -9.78
C PRO A 77 11.05 -37.59 -8.71
N ASP A 78 10.82 -37.11 -7.47
CA ASP A 78 10.40 -37.92 -6.35
C ASP A 78 8.86 -38.02 -6.22
N LEU A 79 8.11 -37.27 -7.04
CA LEU A 79 6.64 -37.25 -7.03
C LEU A 79 6.05 -37.69 -8.37
N PRO A 80 4.98 -38.51 -8.36
CA PRO A 80 4.32 -38.95 -9.59
C PRO A 80 3.56 -37.84 -10.31
N MET A 81 3.17 -36.78 -9.59
CA MET A 81 2.43 -35.63 -10.13
C MET A 81 3.27 -34.36 -9.99
N PRO A 82 3.37 -33.54 -11.06
CA PRO A 82 4.01 -32.24 -10.98
C PRO A 82 3.36 -31.33 -9.93
N VAL A 83 4.18 -30.49 -9.30
CA VAL A 83 3.76 -29.57 -8.25
C VAL A 83 3.35 -28.23 -8.86
N PRO A 84 2.19 -27.65 -8.49
CA PRO A 84 1.79 -26.32 -8.95
C PRO A 84 2.83 -25.23 -8.63
N GLY A 85 2.89 -24.22 -9.49
CA GLY A 85 3.66 -23.01 -9.27
C GLY A 85 3.17 -21.83 -10.11
N ILE A 86 3.80 -20.67 -9.91
CA ILE A 86 3.58 -19.46 -10.71
C ILE A 86 4.90 -18.89 -11.21
N ALA A 87 4.91 -18.41 -12.45
CA ALA A 87 5.93 -17.51 -12.95
C ALA A 87 5.37 -16.09 -12.88
N ALA A 88 6.06 -15.19 -12.18
CA ALA A 88 5.57 -13.86 -11.89
C ALA A 88 6.63 -12.78 -12.13
N SER A 89 6.18 -11.64 -12.64
CA SER A 89 6.94 -10.40 -12.70
C SER A 89 6.47 -9.46 -11.60
N TYR A 90 7.42 -8.80 -10.94
CA TYR A 90 7.13 -7.79 -9.94
C TYR A 90 8.14 -6.65 -10.02
N ALA A 91 7.71 -5.48 -9.59
CA ALA A 91 8.55 -4.31 -9.56
C ALA A 91 8.19 -3.45 -8.36
N ALA A 92 9.18 -2.74 -7.85
CA ALA A 92 8.96 -1.68 -6.88
C ALA A 92 9.73 -0.44 -7.32
N GLY A 93 9.30 0.71 -6.87
CA GLY A 93 9.99 1.95 -7.15
C GLY A 93 9.76 2.99 -6.08
N ILE A 94 10.54 4.07 -6.20
CA ILE A 94 10.50 5.18 -5.27
C ILE A 94 10.47 6.48 -6.07
N VAL A 95 9.56 7.36 -5.68
CA VAL A 95 9.50 8.75 -6.14
C VAL A 95 9.91 9.65 -4.99
N ARG A 96 10.79 10.61 -5.26
CA ARG A 96 11.17 11.67 -4.33
C ARG A 96 10.33 12.90 -4.62
N CYS A 97 9.56 13.35 -3.64
CA CYS A 97 8.77 14.58 -3.71
C CYS A 97 9.40 15.64 -2.81
N GLY A 98 9.65 16.82 -3.36
CA GLY A 98 10.15 17.99 -2.65
C GLY A 98 9.47 19.26 -3.13
N ARG A 99 10.05 20.43 -2.80
CA ARG A 99 9.51 21.74 -3.19
C ARG A 99 9.42 21.94 -4.70
N ASP A 100 10.38 21.38 -5.45
CA ASP A 100 10.51 21.56 -6.89
C ASP A 100 9.71 20.54 -7.72
N GLY A 101 8.99 19.63 -7.04
CA GLY A 101 8.14 18.62 -7.68
C GLY A 101 8.50 17.18 -7.29
N ALA A 102 8.13 16.24 -8.15
CA ALA A 102 8.33 14.81 -7.94
C ALA A 102 9.27 14.22 -9.00
N GLU A 103 10.31 13.50 -8.57
CA GLU A 103 11.27 12.83 -9.44
C GLU A 103 11.32 11.32 -9.15
N LEU A 104 11.51 10.52 -10.21
CA LEU A 104 11.71 9.08 -10.05
C LEU A 104 13.11 8.82 -9.49
N ALA A 105 13.19 8.29 -8.27
CA ALA A 105 14.46 7.97 -7.63
C ALA A 105 15.01 6.60 -8.10
N ALA A 106 14.14 5.59 -8.21
CA ALA A 106 14.49 4.27 -8.72
C ALA A 106 13.27 3.44 -9.12
N ILE A 107 13.50 2.50 -10.04
CA ILE A 107 12.63 1.38 -10.35
C ILE A 107 13.50 0.12 -10.39
N GLU A 108 13.05 -0.94 -9.75
CA GLU A 108 13.65 -2.26 -9.86
C GLU A 108 12.60 -3.28 -10.28
N VAL A 109 12.94 -4.13 -11.25
CA VAL A 109 12.05 -5.17 -11.80
C VAL A 109 12.69 -6.52 -11.60
N ASN A 110 11.98 -7.42 -10.93
CA ASN A 110 12.42 -8.77 -10.65
C ASN A 110 11.37 -9.78 -11.10
N ARG A 111 11.80 -11.04 -11.27
CA ARG A 111 10.96 -12.13 -11.77
C ARG A 111 11.29 -13.42 -11.05
N SER A 112 10.24 -14.15 -10.67
CA SER A 112 10.39 -15.38 -9.90
C SER A 112 9.51 -16.50 -10.44
N LEU A 113 10.04 -17.72 -10.40
CA LEU A 113 9.27 -18.96 -10.49
C LEU A 113 9.07 -19.47 -9.06
N ILE A 114 7.83 -19.41 -8.58
CA ILE A 114 7.47 -19.75 -7.20
C ILE A 114 6.75 -21.11 -7.20
N SER A 115 7.24 -22.05 -6.38
CA SER A 115 6.58 -23.35 -6.14
C SER A 115 6.93 -23.89 -4.75
N ALA A 116 6.14 -24.83 -4.25
CA ALA A 116 6.50 -25.61 -3.06
C ALA A 116 7.53 -26.70 -3.33
N SER A 117 7.70 -27.10 -4.61
CA SER A 117 8.72 -28.09 -4.97
C SER A 117 10.13 -27.50 -4.80
N PRO A 118 11.07 -28.24 -4.19
CA PRO A 118 12.47 -27.82 -4.11
C PRO A 118 13.19 -27.84 -5.47
N TYR A 119 12.59 -28.45 -6.49
CA TYR A 119 13.14 -28.58 -7.84
C TYR A 119 12.71 -27.47 -8.81
N ALA A 120 12.13 -26.38 -8.28
CA ALA A 120 11.82 -25.19 -9.08
C ALA A 120 13.08 -24.70 -9.83
N PRO A 121 13.10 -24.70 -11.17
CA PRO A 121 14.28 -24.30 -11.92
C PRO A 121 14.38 -22.78 -12.09
N GLU A 122 15.59 -22.29 -12.34
CA GLU A 122 15.74 -21.00 -13.01
C GLU A 122 15.26 -21.14 -14.46
N VAL A 123 14.31 -20.31 -14.90
CA VAL A 123 13.80 -20.34 -16.28
C VAL A 123 14.35 -19.14 -17.03
N LYS A 124 15.29 -19.40 -17.93
CA LYS A 124 15.82 -18.41 -18.88
C LYS A 124 15.00 -18.45 -20.16
N THR A 125 14.50 -17.28 -20.57
CA THR A 125 13.77 -17.08 -21.82
C THR A 125 14.46 -16.02 -22.67
N ALA A 126 14.02 -15.84 -23.91
CA ALA A 126 14.53 -14.79 -24.79
C ALA A 126 14.30 -13.35 -24.25
N HIS A 127 13.39 -13.16 -23.31
CA HIS A 127 12.97 -11.83 -22.84
C HIS A 127 13.14 -11.61 -21.33
N ALA A 128 13.39 -12.68 -20.56
CA ALA A 128 13.41 -12.63 -19.11
C ALA A 128 14.07 -13.88 -18.50
N ALA A 129 14.64 -13.73 -17.31
CA ALA A 129 15.01 -14.83 -16.42
C ALA A 129 14.08 -14.83 -15.21
N TYR A 130 13.53 -15.99 -14.86
CA TYR A 130 12.72 -16.20 -13.66
C TYR A 130 13.54 -17.00 -12.66
N LEU A 131 13.86 -16.39 -11.52
CA LEU A 131 14.65 -17.03 -10.47
C LEU A 131 13.77 -17.92 -9.60
N PRO A 132 14.25 -19.09 -9.15
CA PRO A 132 13.45 -19.98 -8.32
C PRO A 132 13.20 -19.37 -6.94
N ASN A 133 11.99 -19.55 -6.41
CA ASN A 133 11.62 -19.15 -5.06
C ASN A 133 10.64 -20.15 -4.45
N LYS A 134 10.71 -20.30 -3.13
CA LYS A 134 9.98 -21.34 -2.41
C LYS A 134 8.70 -20.80 -1.77
N ALA A 135 7.60 -21.49 -2.02
CA ALA A 135 6.35 -21.35 -1.27
C ALA A 135 6.24 -22.42 -0.17
N ALA A 136 5.44 -22.17 0.87
CA ALA A 136 5.23 -23.16 1.94
C ALA A 136 4.42 -24.37 1.47
N ASP A 137 3.44 -24.15 0.60
CA ASP A 137 2.61 -25.17 -0.03
C ASP A 137 2.19 -24.77 -1.46
N SER A 138 1.43 -25.63 -2.12
CA SER A 138 1.03 -25.49 -3.52
C SER A 138 -0.31 -24.79 -3.74
N SER A 139 -0.95 -24.29 -2.67
CA SER A 139 -2.19 -23.52 -2.78
C SER A 139 -1.94 -22.21 -3.52
N PHE A 140 -2.95 -21.73 -4.24
CA PHE A 140 -2.80 -20.46 -4.96
C PHE A 140 -2.63 -19.28 -3.99
N GLU A 141 -3.26 -19.37 -2.82
CA GLU A 141 -3.18 -18.42 -1.73
C GLU A 141 -1.73 -18.28 -1.23
N GLU A 142 -1.04 -19.39 -0.95
CA GLU A 142 0.34 -19.36 -0.48
C GLU A 142 1.31 -18.91 -1.59
N LEU A 143 1.10 -19.33 -2.84
CA LEU A 143 1.89 -18.84 -3.98
C LEU A 143 1.77 -17.32 -4.14
N SER A 144 0.55 -16.78 -4.02
CA SER A 144 0.27 -15.34 -4.07
C SER A 144 0.88 -14.61 -2.86
N LEU A 145 0.84 -15.22 -1.67
CA LEU A 145 1.44 -14.67 -0.46
C LEU A 145 2.97 -14.64 -0.56
N ALA A 146 3.60 -15.69 -1.07
CA ALA A 146 5.04 -15.73 -1.33
C ALA A 146 5.47 -14.62 -2.31
N LEU A 147 4.70 -14.40 -3.39
CA LEU A 147 4.90 -13.27 -4.29
C LEU A 147 4.75 -11.93 -3.58
N GLN A 148 3.74 -11.76 -2.70
CA GLN A 148 3.57 -10.54 -1.90
C GLN A 148 4.78 -10.26 -1.00
N ARG A 149 5.36 -11.29 -0.39
CA ARG A 149 6.56 -11.18 0.44
C ARG A 149 7.74 -10.67 -0.40
N GLN A 150 7.92 -11.16 -1.62
CA GLN A 150 8.97 -10.68 -2.52
C GLN A 150 8.80 -9.21 -2.93
N VAL A 151 7.58 -8.77 -3.24
CA VAL A 151 7.28 -7.36 -3.54
C VAL A 151 7.60 -6.49 -2.32
N THR A 152 7.14 -6.92 -1.15
CA THR A 152 7.36 -6.21 0.12
C THR A 152 8.84 -6.09 0.46
N GLN A 153 9.61 -7.16 0.28
CA GLN A 153 11.05 -7.12 0.49
C GLN A 153 11.73 -6.14 -0.48
N LEU A 154 11.35 -6.16 -1.76
CA LEU A 154 11.93 -5.28 -2.77
C LEU A 154 11.66 -3.79 -2.46
N GLU A 155 10.45 -3.46 -2.00
CA GLU A 155 10.11 -2.12 -1.54
C GLU A 155 10.95 -1.69 -0.34
N VAL A 156 11.12 -2.58 0.66
CA VAL A 156 11.97 -2.32 1.84
C VAL A 156 13.42 -2.09 1.43
N ASP A 157 13.97 -2.92 0.55
CA ASP A 157 15.36 -2.82 0.10
C ASP A 157 15.61 -1.54 -0.70
N LEU A 158 14.66 -1.13 -1.54
CA LEU A 158 14.71 0.17 -2.21
C LEU A 158 14.61 1.32 -1.21
N ALA A 159 13.69 1.23 -0.24
CA ALA A 159 13.52 2.27 0.77
C ALA A 159 14.82 2.46 1.56
N VAL A 160 15.43 1.39 2.05
CA VAL A 160 16.70 1.46 2.78
C VAL A 160 17.81 2.10 1.94
N ARG A 161 17.91 1.75 0.64
CA ARG A 161 18.94 2.29 -0.26
C ARG A 161 18.78 3.78 -0.59
N HIS A 162 17.55 4.27 -0.68
CA HIS A 162 17.26 5.62 -1.17
C HIS A 162 17.01 6.66 -0.08
N ARG A 163 17.00 6.24 1.18
CA ARG A 163 16.85 7.14 2.32
C ARG A 163 18.13 7.88 2.65
N SER A 164 17.94 9.13 3.02
CA SER A 164 18.92 10.04 3.60
C SER A 164 18.85 9.96 5.13
N LEU A 165 19.97 10.13 5.82
CA LEU A 165 20.09 9.90 7.26
C LEU A 165 19.38 10.95 8.16
N GLY A 166 18.62 11.91 7.62
CA GLY A 166 18.14 13.06 8.38
C GLY A 166 16.66 13.41 8.21
N ASP A 167 16.24 13.81 7.00
CA ASP A 167 15.02 14.62 6.87
C ASP A 167 13.90 14.04 6.00
N ASP A 168 14.07 12.83 5.46
CA ASP A 168 13.02 12.21 4.67
C ASP A 168 11.91 11.53 5.49
N LEU A 169 10.70 11.59 4.95
CA LEU A 169 9.55 10.80 5.38
C LEU A 169 9.24 9.78 4.28
N LEU A 170 9.07 8.52 4.66
CA LEU A 170 8.67 7.47 3.73
C LEU A 170 7.16 7.24 3.80
N LEU A 171 6.47 7.40 2.68
CA LEU A 171 5.07 7.05 2.47
C LEU A 171 5.00 5.76 1.66
N VAL A 172 4.35 4.74 2.21
CA VAL A 172 4.13 3.45 1.53
C VAL A 172 2.66 3.33 1.15
N ASP A 173 2.35 2.95 -0.09
CA ASP A 173 0.97 2.68 -0.49
C ASP A 173 0.47 1.35 0.12
N GLY A 174 -0.47 1.45 1.05
CA GLY A 174 -1.04 0.32 1.78
C GLY A 174 -0.60 0.21 3.26
N PRO A 175 -0.99 -0.89 3.93
CA PRO A 175 -0.72 -1.08 5.35
C PRO A 175 0.79 -1.17 5.65
N LEU A 176 1.21 -0.67 6.83
CA LEU A 176 2.61 -0.67 7.26
C LEU A 176 3.16 -2.09 7.62
N ARG A 177 2.36 -3.16 7.47
CA ARG A 177 2.78 -4.54 7.81
C ARG A 177 4.08 -4.91 7.09
N GLY A 178 5.04 -5.46 7.82
CA GLY A 178 6.36 -5.83 7.31
C GLY A 178 7.35 -4.66 7.14
N ARG A 179 6.95 -3.41 7.41
CA ARG A 179 7.74 -2.19 7.17
C ARG A 179 7.88 -1.31 8.42
N THR A 180 7.44 -1.79 9.59
CA THR A 180 7.43 -1.04 10.86
C THR A 180 8.79 -0.71 11.43
N HIS A 181 9.81 -1.49 11.05
CA HIS A 181 11.19 -1.30 11.46
C HIS A 181 11.86 -0.11 10.74
N LEU A 182 11.24 0.42 9.67
CA LEU A 182 11.75 1.58 8.95
C LEU A 182 11.40 2.87 9.73
N PRO A 183 12.39 3.69 10.12
CA PRO A 183 12.15 4.92 10.89
C PRO A 183 11.29 5.91 10.10
N ARG A 184 10.52 6.81 10.73
CA ARG A 184 9.76 7.87 10.02
C ARG A 184 9.00 7.38 8.76
N THR A 185 8.27 6.27 8.90
CA THR A 185 7.53 5.64 7.81
C THR A 185 6.04 5.66 8.12
N VAL A 186 5.24 5.95 7.09
CA VAL A 186 3.79 6.01 7.18
C VAL A 186 3.17 5.12 6.11
N GLY A 187 2.35 4.18 6.54
CA GLY A 187 1.47 3.43 5.64
C GLY A 187 0.28 4.32 5.26
N TYR A 188 -0.07 4.35 3.98
CA TYR A 188 -1.12 5.19 3.43
C TYR A 188 -2.24 4.32 2.85
N ILE A 189 -3.40 4.34 3.49
CA ILE A 189 -4.54 3.48 3.17
C ILE A 189 -5.67 4.33 2.59
N LYS A 190 -6.02 4.04 1.34
CA LYS A 190 -7.01 4.77 0.54
C LYS A 190 -8.44 4.26 0.74
N THR A 191 -8.60 3.05 1.28
CA THR A 191 -9.86 2.32 1.31
C THR A 191 -10.35 2.10 2.74
N HIS A 192 -11.64 2.37 2.98
CA HIS A 192 -12.25 2.33 4.32
C HIS A 192 -13.37 1.27 4.34
N HIS A 193 -13.01 -0.01 4.47
CA HIS A 193 -13.98 -1.12 4.45
C HIS A 193 -14.68 -1.38 5.77
N ALA A 194 -14.12 -0.89 6.88
CA ALA A 194 -14.70 -1.03 8.20
C ALA A 194 -14.64 0.30 8.95
N ALA A 195 -15.75 0.73 9.52
CA ALA A 195 -15.76 1.78 10.52
C ALA A 195 -15.16 1.20 11.81
N TYR A 196 -13.83 1.28 11.95
CA TYR A 196 -13.15 0.86 13.18
C TYR A 196 -13.49 1.76 14.36
N LEU A 197 -13.96 2.98 14.08
CA LEU A 197 -14.25 4.00 15.08
C LEU A 197 -15.71 3.93 15.55
N PRO A 198 -15.97 4.05 16.86
CA PRO A 198 -17.32 4.24 17.39
C PRO A 198 -18.00 5.48 16.79
N PRO A 199 -19.34 5.59 16.88
CA PRO A 199 -20.09 6.67 16.23
C PRO A 199 -19.60 8.10 16.53
N PRO A 200 -19.23 8.47 17.77
CA PRO A 200 -18.72 9.83 18.05
C PRO A 200 -17.45 10.16 17.28
N GLN A 201 -16.49 9.23 17.21
CA GLN A 201 -15.22 9.42 16.50
C GLN A 201 -15.41 9.34 14.98
N SER A 202 -16.32 8.49 14.50
CA SER A 202 -16.73 8.46 13.09
C SER A 202 -17.32 9.80 12.62
N ALA A 203 -18.07 10.50 13.50
CA ALA A 203 -18.57 11.84 13.19
C ALA A 203 -17.46 12.88 12.99
N VAL A 204 -16.32 12.73 13.70
CA VAL A 204 -15.16 13.60 13.53
C VAL A 204 -14.49 13.38 12.18
N VAL A 205 -14.38 12.13 11.71
CA VAL A 205 -13.88 11.82 10.36
C VAL A 205 -14.74 12.50 9.29
N ALA A 206 -16.06 12.40 9.42
CA ALA A 206 -17.01 13.02 8.49
C ALA A 206 -16.97 14.56 8.52
N ALA A 207 -16.54 15.17 9.63
CA ALA A 207 -16.44 16.61 9.82
C ALA A 207 -15.09 17.21 9.38
N LEU A 208 -14.11 16.39 8.97
CA LEU A 208 -12.81 16.88 8.52
C LEU A 208 -12.96 17.75 7.26
N THR A 209 -12.30 18.90 7.27
CA THR A 209 -12.07 19.71 6.06
C THR A 209 -10.68 19.44 5.48
N PRO A 210 -10.44 19.72 4.19
CA PRO A 210 -9.14 19.48 3.57
C PRO A 210 -7.96 20.07 4.36
N GLY A 211 -6.91 19.26 4.57
CA GLY A 211 -5.75 19.65 5.38
C GLY A 211 -5.93 19.46 6.88
N GLN A 212 -7.04 18.85 7.32
CA GLN A 212 -7.23 18.43 8.70
C GLN A 212 -7.08 16.92 8.87
N ARG A 213 -6.80 16.52 10.10
CA ARG A 213 -6.76 15.12 10.54
C ARG A 213 -7.61 14.89 11.80
N THR A 214 -7.94 13.63 12.08
CA THR A 214 -8.39 13.24 13.42
C THR A 214 -7.22 13.30 14.41
N PRO A 215 -7.49 13.29 15.72
CA PRO A 215 -6.51 12.89 16.70
C PRO A 215 -5.92 11.51 16.35
N VAL A 216 -4.66 11.29 16.71
CA VAL A 216 -4.01 9.98 16.64
C VAL A 216 -4.66 9.04 17.65
N PHE A 217 -4.85 7.80 17.23
CA PHE A 217 -5.34 6.70 18.05
C PHE A 217 -4.50 5.46 17.81
N LEU A 218 -4.58 4.49 18.72
CA LEU A 218 -3.97 3.18 18.54
C LEU A 218 -5.04 2.19 18.11
N MET A 219 -4.72 1.37 17.11
CA MET A 219 -5.56 0.25 16.73
C MET A 219 -4.73 -1.01 16.47
N GLY A 220 -5.30 -2.18 16.72
CA GLY A 220 -4.63 -3.44 16.41
C GLY A 220 -5.43 -4.67 16.78
N THR A 221 -5.09 -5.79 16.16
CA THR A 221 -5.56 -7.11 16.57
C THR A 221 -4.34 -7.89 17.05
N SER A 222 -3.76 -8.72 16.16
CA SER A 222 -2.46 -9.38 16.37
C SER A 222 -1.26 -8.43 16.21
N TRP A 223 -1.47 -7.27 15.58
CA TRP A 223 -0.45 -6.25 15.38
C TRP A 223 -1.02 -4.85 15.66
N ARG A 224 -0.31 -4.10 16.51
CA ARG A 224 -0.68 -2.76 16.96
C ARG A 224 0.01 -1.70 16.10
N ARG A 225 -0.70 -0.60 15.84
CA ARG A 225 -0.19 0.57 15.11
C ARG A 225 -0.90 1.83 15.54
N HIS A 226 -0.20 2.95 15.46
CA HIS A 226 -0.85 4.24 15.55
C HIS A 226 -1.53 4.56 14.21
N ALA A 227 -2.67 5.22 14.26
CA ALA A 227 -3.43 5.59 13.08
C ALA A 227 -4.12 6.94 13.26
N TRP A 228 -4.38 7.61 12.14
CA TRP A 228 -5.23 8.80 12.06
C TRP A 228 -5.86 8.86 10.66
N TYR A 229 -6.99 9.54 10.56
CA TYR A 229 -7.59 9.86 9.26
C TYR A 229 -7.25 11.31 8.91
N LEU A 230 -7.06 11.60 7.63
CA LEU A 230 -6.94 12.97 7.10
C LEU A 230 -7.85 13.17 5.90
N ARG A 231 -8.18 14.43 5.61
CA ARG A 231 -8.97 14.82 4.44
C ARG A 231 -8.09 15.51 3.40
N LEU A 232 -8.03 14.95 2.20
CA LEU A 232 -7.45 15.56 1.02
C LEU A 232 -8.43 16.57 0.36
N PRO A 233 -7.93 17.52 -0.44
CA PRO A 233 -8.77 18.38 -1.26
C PRO A 233 -9.71 17.55 -2.14
N VAL A 234 -11.02 17.78 -2.00
CA VAL A 234 -12.06 17.05 -2.73
C VAL A 234 -13.26 17.96 -2.94
N GLN A 235 -13.90 17.86 -4.11
CA GLN A 235 -15.12 18.63 -4.40
C GLN A 235 -16.39 17.96 -3.88
N SER A 236 -16.38 16.65 -3.73
CA SER A 236 -17.52 15.89 -3.21
C SER A 236 -17.77 16.17 -1.73
N THR A 237 -19.05 16.38 -1.40
CA THR A 237 -19.54 16.51 -0.02
C THR A 237 -19.81 15.16 0.63
N ALA A 238 -19.51 14.04 -0.04
CA ALA A 238 -19.68 12.72 0.56
C ALA A 238 -18.77 12.59 1.80
N PRO A 239 -19.25 11.99 2.89
CA PRO A 239 -18.52 11.95 4.17
C PRO A 239 -17.13 11.32 4.09
N TRP A 240 -16.94 10.33 3.20
CA TRP A 240 -15.68 9.60 3.05
C TRP A 240 -14.83 10.04 1.84
N ALA A 241 -15.34 10.96 1.01
CA ALA A 241 -14.60 11.42 -0.16
C ALA A 241 -13.28 12.09 0.26
N GLY A 242 -12.16 11.74 -0.37
CA GLY A 242 -10.85 12.29 0.00
C GLY A 242 -10.38 11.97 1.42
N ILE A 243 -11.05 11.08 2.16
CA ILE A 243 -10.52 10.57 3.43
C ILE A 243 -9.45 9.51 3.12
N ALA A 244 -8.31 9.61 3.77
CA ALA A 244 -7.28 8.57 3.78
C ALA A 244 -6.86 8.26 5.22
N ARG A 245 -6.51 7.01 5.50
CA ARG A 245 -5.99 6.59 6.80
C ARG A 245 -4.48 6.47 6.69
N CYS A 246 -3.79 7.09 7.63
CA CYS A 246 -2.36 6.94 7.78
C CYS A 246 -2.08 6.04 8.99
N GLU A 247 -1.03 5.23 8.90
CA GLU A 247 -0.60 4.32 9.95
C GLU A 247 0.90 4.48 10.22
N ALA A 248 1.29 4.46 11.50
CA ALA A 248 2.68 4.54 11.95
C ALA A 248 2.98 3.44 12.98
N SER A 249 4.27 3.20 13.25
CA SER A 249 4.69 2.21 14.24
C SER A 249 4.08 2.50 15.62
N ALA A 250 3.65 1.45 16.32
CA ALA A 250 3.18 1.55 17.70
C ALA A 250 4.31 1.79 18.71
N ASP A 251 5.57 1.69 18.28
CA ASP A 251 6.75 1.94 19.11
C ASP A 251 7.08 3.44 19.25
N LEU A 252 6.45 4.29 18.46
CA LEU A 252 6.58 5.74 18.60
C LEU A 252 5.87 6.20 19.86
N ASP A 253 6.48 7.14 20.59
CA ASP A 253 5.78 7.79 21.68
C ASP A 253 4.64 8.72 21.14
N PRO A 254 3.66 9.08 21.98
CA PRO A 254 2.55 9.93 21.55
C PRO A 254 2.96 11.28 20.94
N ALA A 255 4.05 11.89 21.40
CA ALA A 255 4.49 13.18 20.86
C ALA A 255 5.13 13.02 19.46
N GLN A 256 5.95 11.98 19.28
CA GLN A 256 6.58 11.64 18.01
C GLN A 256 5.55 11.34 16.92
N VAL A 257 4.51 10.57 17.23
CA VAL A 257 3.48 10.26 16.24
C VAL A 257 2.60 11.45 15.92
N VAL A 258 2.32 12.33 16.89
CA VAL A 258 1.55 13.55 16.64
C VAL A 258 2.31 14.47 15.71
N HIS A 259 3.62 14.64 15.94
CA HIS A 259 4.49 15.38 15.04
C HIS A 259 4.54 14.78 13.63
N LEU A 260 4.63 13.44 13.53
CA LEU A 260 4.58 12.73 12.26
C LEU A 260 3.23 12.92 11.54
N ALA A 261 2.12 12.85 12.28
CA ALA A 261 0.78 13.03 11.76
C ALA A 261 0.58 14.44 11.20
N ASP A 262 1.05 15.47 11.92
CA ASP A 262 1.02 16.85 11.45
C ASP A 262 1.85 17.04 10.17
N ALA A 263 3.07 16.50 10.13
CA ALA A 263 3.94 16.60 8.96
C ALA A 263 3.32 15.96 7.71
N VAL A 264 2.68 14.79 7.86
CA VAL A 264 1.95 14.13 6.77
C VAL A 264 0.73 14.94 6.35
N THR A 265 -0.06 15.44 7.29
CA THR A 265 -1.26 16.24 7.01
C THR A 265 -0.94 17.53 6.26
N LEU A 266 0.25 18.12 6.48
CA LEU A 266 0.74 19.25 5.70
C LEU A 266 1.22 18.85 4.29
N ALA A 267 1.83 17.67 4.15
CA ALA A 267 2.46 17.24 2.88
C ALA A 267 1.44 16.74 1.83
N LEU A 268 0.49 15.89 2.23
CA LEU A 268 -0.34 15.15 1.27
C LEU A 268 -1.33 15.99 0.45
N PRO A 269 -1.93 17.10 0.94
CA PRO A 269 -2.89 17.87 0.16
C PRO A 269 -2.37 18.35 -1.20
N ALA A 270 -1.09 18.73 -1.29
CA ALA A 270 -0.47 19.16 -2.55
C ALA A 270 -0.27 18.02 -3.56
N LEU A 271 -0.31 16.77 -3.09
CA LEU A 271 -0.11 15.56 -3.89
C LEU A 271 -1.41 14.88 -4.28
N ALA A 272 -2.56 15.40 -3.82
CA ALA A 272 -3.87 14.85 -4.11
C ALA A 272 -4.12 14.75 -5.62
N GLY A 273 -4.70 13.62 -6.05
CA GLY A 273 -5.07 13.40 -7.43
C GLY A 273 -6.16 14.37 -7.91
N VAL A 274 -6.30 14.50 -9.23
CA VAL A 274 -7.43 15.17 -9.88
C VAL A 274 -8.29 14.13 -10.60
N ASP A 275 -9.60 14.23 -10.42
CA ASP A 275 -10.63 13.28 -10.87
C ASP A 275 -10.61 13.02 -12.38
N TYR A 276 -10.39 14.04 -13.21
CA TYR A 276 -10.32 13.89 -14.66
C TYR A 276 -9.07 13.13 -15.15
N LYS A 277 -8.04 12.93 -14.29
CA LYS A 277 -6.84 12.14 -14.63
C LYS A 277 -6.85 10.75 -14.03
N ASP A 278 -7.42 10.57 -12.84
CA ASP A 278 -7.50 9.29 -12.16
C ASP A 278 -8.88 9.15 -11.50
N PRO A 279 -9.69 8.14 -11.88
CA PRO A 279 -10.98 7.89 -11.25
C PRO A 279 -10.88 7.54 -9.76
N ARG A 280 -9.68 7.23 -9.26
CA ARG A 280 -9.39 6.97 -7.85
C ARG A 280 -8.97 8.23 -7.06
N ALA A 281 -8.97 9.39 -7.70
CA ALA A 281 -8.70 10.66 -7.05
C ALA A 281 -9.82 11.06 -6.07
N PRO A 282 -9.52 11.89 -5.06
CA PRO A 282 -8.19 12.42 -4.74
C PRO A 282 -7.33 11.47 -3.88
N GLN A 283 -7.91 10.37 -3.36
CA GLN A 283 -7.20 9.45 -2.48
C GLN A 283 -5.99 8.80 -3.15
N ASN A 284 -6.04 8.55 -4.47
CA ASN A 284 -4.85 8.16 -5.19
C ASN A 284 -3.96 9.38 -5.49
N LEU A 285 -2.88 9.52 -4.72
CA LEU A 285 -1.94 10.62 -4.87
C LEU A 285 -1.24 10.56 -6.24
N VAL A 286 -0.96 11.73 -6.83
CA VAL A 286 -0.33 11.83 -8.16
C VAL A 286 1.00 11.06 -8.25
N PRO A 287 1.93 11.16 -7.27
CA PRO A 287 3.16 10.36 -7.28
C PRO A 287 2.92 8.86 -7.28
N ILE A 288 1.92 8.38 -6.53
CA ILE A 288 1.59 6.95 -6.47
C ILE A 288 1.02 6.48 -7.82
N GLY A 289 0.00 7.16 -8.35
CA GLY A 289 -0.58 6.79 -9.64
C GLY A 289 0.42 6.86 -10.81
N GLY A 290 1.31 7.85 -10.80
CA GLY A 290 2.40 7.97 -11.77
C GLY A 290 3.41 6.83 -11.67
N LEU A 291 3.84 6.50 -10.44
CA LEU A 291 4.76 5.40 -10.18
C LEU A 291 4.15 4.06 -10.59
N GLU A 292 2.91 3.77 -10.18
CA GLU A 292 2.20 2.54 -10.53
C GLU A 292 2.15 2.33 -12.05
N LYS A 293 1.85 3.39 -12.81
CA LYS A 293 1.82 3.36 -14.28
C LYS A 293 3.19 3.01 -14.87
N LEU A 294 4.26 3.62 -14.35
CA LEU A 294 5.63 3.33 -14.79
C LEU A 294 6.03 1.90 -14.44
N LEU A 295 5.78 1.44 -13.21
CA LEU A 295 6.12 0.10 -12.78
C LEU A 295 5.41 -0.96 -13.64
N ARG A 296 4.10 -0.78 -13.91
CA ARG A 296 3.33 -1.68 -14.79
C ARG A 296 3.87 -1.72 -16.21
N HIS A 297 4.31 -0.58 -16.74
CA HIS A 297 4.98 -0.52 -18.05
C HIS A 297 6.29 -1.32 -18.04
N HIS A 298 7.10 -1.17 -16.98
CA HIS A 298 8.38 -1.85 -16.80
C HIS A 298 8.27 -3.37 -16.59
N LEU A 299 7.11 -3.91 -16.19
CA LEU A 299 6.88 -5.36 -16.17
C LEU A 299 6.91 -5.99 -17.58
N GLY A 300 6.79 -5.19 -18.64
CA GLY A 300 6.79 -5.64 -20.04
C GLY A 300 5.45 -6.24 -20.49
N ASP A 301 5.42 -6.71 -21.74
CA ASP A 301 4.19 -7.24 -22.37
C ASP A 301 3.86 -8.66 -21.82
N PRO A 302 2.67 -8.86 -21.25
CA PRO A 302 2.28 -10.15 -20.66
C PRO A 302 2.19 -11.29 -21.69
N ARG A 303 1.78 -11.00 -22.93
CA ARG A 303 1.64 -12.01 -23.99
C ARG A 303 3.01 -12.48 -24.48
N LEU A 304 4.00 -11.58 -24.56
CA LEU A 304 5.37 -11.93 -24.93
C LEU A 304 6.04 -12.80 -23.86
N LEU A 305 5.90 -12.43 -22.58
CA LEU A 305 6.44 -13.22 -21.47
C LEU A 305 5.80 -14.60 -21.39
N TYR A 306 4.46 -14.68 -21.48
CA TYR A 306 3.75 -15.96 -21.48
C TYR A 306 4.18 -16.86 -22.64
N ARG A 307 4.30 -16.32 -23.87
CA ARG A 307 4.81 -17.09 -25.02
C ARG A 307 6.23 -17.59 -24.80
N SER A 308 7.11 -16.75 -24.25
CA SER A 308 8.51 -17.10 -24.01
C SER A 308 8.66 -18.19 -22.96
N LEU A 309 7.86 -18.15 -21.89
CA LEU A 309 7.76 -19.22 -20.90
C LEU A 309 7.30 -20.54 -21.52
N ARG A 310 6.29 -20.50 -22.40
CA ARG A 310 5.83 -21.69 -23.12
C ARG A 310 6.90 -22.28 -24.03
N THR A 311 7.66 -21.45 -24.74
CA THR A 311 8.77 -21.91 -25.59
C THR A 311 9.87 -22.54 -24.73
N ALA A 312 10.24 -21.92 -23.61
CA ALA A 312 11.25 -22.48 -22.70
C ALA A 312 10.82 -23.85 -22.15
N ALA A 313 9.54 -24.01 -21.80
CA ALA A 313 9.00 -25.28 -21.30
C ALA A 313 8.93 -26.41 -22.35
N GLN A 314 9.11 -26.12 -23.64
CA GLN A 314 9.21 -27.13 -24.71
C GLN A 314 10.65 -27.55 -25.01
N LEU A 315 11.62 -26.73 -24.60
CA LEU A 315 13.04 -26.94 -24.88
C LEU A 315 13.79 -27.62 -23.72
N GLY A 316 13.24 -27.56 -22.50
CA GLY A 316 13.70 -28.32 -21.33
C GLY A 316 12.90 -29.59 -21.15
#